data_AF-A0A497F286-F1
#
_entry.id   AF-A0A497F286-F1
#
_cell.length_a   1.000
_cell.length_b   1.000
_cell.length_c   1.000
_cell.angle_alpha   90.00
_cell.angle_beta   90.00
_cell.angle_gamma   90.00
#
_symmetry.space_group_name_H-M   'P 1'
#
loop_
_entity.id
_entity.type
_entity.pdbx_description
1 polymer ?
#
loop_
_entity_poly.entity_id
_entity_poly.type
_entity_poly.pdbx_seq_one_letter_code
_entity_poly.pdbx_strand_id
1 'polypeptide(L)' 'MSEDKIAVYITRELYDKIAEQVEKSHGVFKSVDEYVNFALKELLEKEESNVFTPEEEEEIKKRLRSLGYIA' A
#
# COMPACT_ATOMS: atom_id res chain seq x y z
N MET A 1 -5.18 -23.06 -7.12
CA MET A 1 -3.75 -22.79 -6.94
C MET A 1 -3.57 -22.45 -5.49
N SER A 2 -2.92 -23.31 -4.70
CA SER A 2 -2.69 -23.01 -3.29
C SER A 2 -1.70 -21.85 -3.24
N GLU A 3 -2.16 -20.68 -2.80
CA GLU A 3 -1.26 -19.55 -2.53
C GLU A 3 -0.30 -19.97 -1.41
N ASP A 4 1.00 -19.88 -1.68
CA ASP A 4 2.05 -20.08 -0.67
C ASP A 4 1.92 -18.96 0.38
N LYS A 5 1.40 -19.31 1.56
CA LYS A 5 1.23 -18.38 2.68
C LYS A 5 2.29 -18.63 3.74
N ILE A 6 2.92 -17.56 4.21
CA ILE A 6 3.91 -17.59 5.29
C ILE A 6 3.23 -17.08 6.57
N ALA A 7 3.39 -17.81 7.67
CA ALA A 7 2.87 -17.38 8.97
C ALA A 7 3.72 -16.25 9.56
N VAL A 8 3.08 -15.16 9.96
CA VAL A 8 3.71 -14.01 10.62
C VAL A 8 3.10 -13.83 12.00
N TYR A 9 3.96 -13.64 13.00
CA TYR A 9 3.52 -13.36 14.37
C TYR A 9 3.43 -11.87 14.60
N ILE A 10 2.27 -11.40 15.06
CA ILE A 10 2.02 -10.02 15.47
C ILE A 10 1.63 -9.98 16.94
N THR A 11 1.77 -8.81 17.56
CA THR A 11 1.32 -8.62 18.95
C THR A 11 -0.20 -8.76 19.04
N ARG A 12 -0.68 -9.23 20.20
CA ARG A 12 -2.12 -9.36 20.45
C ARG A 12 -2.86 -8.02 20.28
N GLU A 13 -2.26 -6.93 20.76
CA GLU A 13 -2.83 -5.59 20.60
C GLU A 13 -3.02 -5.17 19.14
N LEU A 14 -2.08 -5.54 18.25
CA LEU A 14 -2.22 -5.28 16.82
C LEU A 14 -3.33 -6.13 16.21
N TYR A 15 -3.37 -7.41 16.57
CA TYR A 15 -4.43 -8.32 16.11
C TYR A 15 -5.82 -7.80 16.48
N ASP A 16 -6.03 -7.38 17.72
CA ASP A 16 -7.31 -6.88 18.20
C ASP A 16 -7.76 -5.62 17.43
N LYS A 17 -6.84 -4.69 17.18
CA LYS A 17 -7.12 -3.50 16.35
C LYS A 17 -7.49 -3.86 14.92
N ILE A 18 -6.82 -4.86 14.33
CA ILE A 18 -7.12 -5.31 12.97
C ILE A 18 -8.47 -6.02 12.94
N ALA A 19 -8.78 -6.86 13.93
CA ALA A 19 -10.08 -7.52 14.04
C ALA A 19 -11.23 -6.50 14.13
N GLU A 20 -11.07 -5.45 14.94
CA GLU A 20 -12.06 -4.37 15.04
C GLU A 20 -12.21 -3.62 13.70
N GLN A 21 -11.11 -3.39 12.97
CA GLN A 21 -11.14 -2.84 11.61
C GLN A 21 -11.90 -3.74 10.64
N VAL A 22 -11.69 -5.06 10.69
CA VAL A 22 -12.40 -6.04 9.83
C VAL A 22 -13.90 -6.03 10.13
N GLU A 23 -14.30 -5.97 11.39
CA GLU A 23 -15.72 -5.85 11.76
C GLU A 23 -16.34 -4.54 11.27
N LYS A 24 -15.62 -3.42 11.42
CA LYS A 24 -16.04 -2.10 10.92
C LYS A 24 -16.10 -2.02 9.40
N SER A 25 -15.39 -2.89 8.71
CA SER A 25 -15.35 -2.94 7.26
C SER A 25 -16.63 -3.53 6.64
N HIS A 26 -17.67 -3.81 7.43
CA HIS A 26 -19.00 -4.23 6.97
C HIS A 26 -18.98 -5.40 5.96
N GLY A 27 -18.07 -6.36 6.16
CA GLY A 27 -17.95 -7.55 5.32
C GLY A 27 -17.13 -7.37 4.03
N VAL A 28 -16.44 -6.24 3.85
CA VAL A 28 -15.43 -6.07 2.79
C VAL A 28 -14.30 -7.08 2.95
N PHE A 29 -13.88 -7.36 4.20
CA PHE A 29 -12.88 -8.37 4.50
C PHE A 29 -13.50 -9.56 5.21
N LYS A 30 -13.21 -10.77 4.74
CA LYS A 30 -13.72 -12.01 5.34
C LYS A 30 -12.87 -12.53 6.49
N SER A 31 -11.63 -12.05 6.62
CA SER A 31 -10.67 -12.51 7.62
C SER A 31 -9.57 -11.48 7.86
N VAL A 32 -8.97 -11.54 9.05
CA VAL A 32 -7.79 -10.73 9.42
C VAL A 32 -6.64 -10.93 8.42
N ASP A 33 -6.43 -12.15 7.94
CA ASP A 33 -5.43 -12.48 6.93
C ASP A 33 -5.63 -11.69 5.62
N GLU A 34 -6.87 -11.55 5.17
CA GLU A 34 -7.21 -10.83 3.94
C GLU A 34 -6.97 -9.33 4.09
N TYR A 35 -7.34 -8.77 5.24
CA TYR A 35 -7.07 -7.39 5.58
C TYR A 35 -5.57 -7.10 5.66
N VAL A 36 -4.80 -7.96 6.35
CA VAL A 36 -3.35 -7.78 6.50
C VAL A 36 -2.65 -7.86 5.16
N ASN A 37 -3.01 -8.83 4.32
CA ASN A 37 -2.46 -8.93 2.97
C ASN A 37 -2.77 -7.68 2.13
N PHE A 38 -4.03 -7.21 2.15
CA PHE A 38 -4.41 -6.00 1.42
C PHE A 38 -3.66 -4.75 1.93
N ALA A 39 -3.61 -4.56 3.25
CA ALA A 39 -2.95 -3.42 3.86
C ALA A 39 -1.43 -3.40 3.59
N LEU A 40 -0.77 -4.56 3.67
CA LEU A 40 0.65 -4.69 3.33
C LEU A 40 0.90 -4.47 1.85
N LYS A 41 0.04 -5.02 0.97
CA LYS A 41 0.16 -4.82 -0.48
C LYS A 41 -0.01 -3.35 -0.86
N GLU A 42 -1.04 -2.69 -0.35
CA GLU A 42 -1.26 -1.25 -0.54
C GLU A 42 -0.11 -0.40 0.00
N LEU A 43 0.48 -0.77 1.14
CA LEU A 43 1.61 -0.05 1.71
C LEU A 43 2.85 -0.20 0.83
N LEU A 44 3.15 -1.42 0.37
CA LEU A 44 4.29 -1.71 -0.51
C LEU A 44 4.10 -1.12 -1.91
N GLU A 45 2.91 -1.23 -2.49
CA GLU A 45 2.59 -0.61 -3.80
C GLU A 45 2.60 0.92 -3.72
N LYS A 46 2.21 1.51 -2.57
CA LYS A 46 2.40 2.96 -2.34
C LYS A 46 3.88 3.33 -2.23
N GLU A 47 4.72 2.52 -1.62
CA GLU A 47 6.16 2.78 -1.65
C GLU A 47 6.73 2.68 -3.06
N GLU A 48 6.32 1.69 -3.86
CA GLU A 48 6.77 1.57 -5.26
C GLU A 48 6.25 2.70 -6.17
N SER A 49 5.00 3.16 -5.97
CA SER A 49 4.39 4.23 -6.78
C SER A 49 4.78 5.64 -6.34
N ASN A 50 5.41 5.80 -5.17
CA ASN A 50 5.86 7.09 -4.66
C ASN A 50 7.36 7.33 -4.89
N VAL A 51 8.02 6.48 -5.68
CA VAL A 51 9.37 6.73 -6.16
C VAL A 51 9.29 7.19 -7.62
N PHE A 52 8.89 8.44 -7.85
CA PHE A 52 9.65 9.14 -8.88
C PHE A 52 11.04 9.28 -8.30
N THR A 53 12.00 8.55 -8.87
CA THR A 53 13.39 8.78 -8.53
C THR A 53 13.70 10.27 -8.76
N PRO A 54 14.62 10.88 -8.00
CA PRO A 54 14.97 12.29 -8.21
C PRO A 54 15.33 12.61 -9.67
N GLU A 55 15.83 11.62 -10.42
CA GLU A 55 16.04 11.70 -11.87
C GLU A 55 14.75 11.82 -12.69
N GLU A 56 13.72 11.04 -12.38
CA GLU A 56 12.43 11.11 -13.08
C GLU A 56 11.67 12.41 -12.77
N GLU A 57 11.78 12.93 -11.54
CA GLU A 57 11.27 14.27 -11.22
C GLU A 57 11.96 15.36 -12.05
N GLU A 58 13.27 15.26 -12.28
CA GLU A 58 14.00 16.23 -13.10
C GLU A 58 13.60 16.15 -14.57
N GLU A 59 13.39 14.96 -15.12
CA GLU A 59 12.89 14.80 -16.49
C GLU A 59 11.48 15.35 -16.66
N ILE A 60 10.59 15.12 -15.68
CA ILE A 60 9.24 15.68 -15.67
C ILE A 60 9.30 17.20 -15.58
N LYS A 61 10.15 17.78 -14.71
CA LYS A 61 10.37 19.23 -14.62
C LYS A 61 10.89 19.81 -15.93
N LYS A 62 11.82 19.13 -16.61
CA LYS A 62 12.32 19.55 -17.94
C LYS A 62 11.21 19.56 -18.98
N ARG A 63 10.42 18.48 -19.06
CA ARG A 63 9.28 18.38 -19.99
C ARG A 63 8.21 19.45 -19.70
N LEU A 64 7.88 19.68 -18.45
CA LEU A 64 6.89 20.69 -18.05
C LEU A 64 7.37 22.13 -18.36
N ARG A 65 8.67 22.43 -18.21
CA ARG A 65 9.25 23.70 -18.69
C ARG A 65 9.21 23.82 -20.20
N SER A 66 9.55 22.75 -20.94
CA SER A 66 9.47 22.75 -22.41
C SER A 66 8.05 22.93 -22.94
N LEU A 67 7.05 22.47 -22.19
CA LEU A 67 5.64 22.64 -22.51
C LEU A 67 5.04 23.95 -21.96
N GLY A 68 5.81 24.76 -21.22
CA GLY A 68 5.39 26.07 -20.73
C GLY A 68 4.41 26.05 -19.54
N TYR A 69 4.23 24.90 -18.89
CA TYR A 69 3.37 24.78 -17.70
C TYR A 69 4.05 25.29 -16.43
N ILE A 70 5.38 25.37 -16.43
CA ILE A 70 6.20 25.89 -15.34
C ILE A 70 7.21 26.85 -15.97
N ALA A 71 7.30 28.07 -15.45
CA ALA A 71 8.27 29.06 -15.89
C ALA A 71 9.69 28.72 -15.40
#